data_AF-A0A2D6JPV5-F1
#
_entry.id   AF-A0A2D6JPV5-F1
#
_cell.length_a   1.000
_cell.length_b   1.000
_cell.length_c   1.000
_cell.angle_alpha   90.00
_cell.angle_beta   90.00
_cell.angle_gamma   90.00
#
_symmetry.space_group_name_H-M   'P 1'
#
loop_
_entity.id
_entity.type
_entity.pdbx_description
1 polymer ?
#
loop_
_entity_poly.entity_id
_entity_poly.type
_entity_poly.pdbx_seq_one_letter_code
_entity_poly.pdbx_strand_id
1 'polypeptide(L)'
;MMAKGRKGGTSDSKPTSPNEKSPMPEPDGLGKGKKGSGTKKGGEAGGKQPPVPPTPEQFHNQTLDSNLYRGSRIIVPVDLQIYVVEGQSSTDVYDLTQIFDDEERDRPREGLQQLAEGVHLHWSMPDGLMKGEELHDPDEALAEDVELSEMFSFPHLPDRWLVTRQWKLPSGQNAATAWVIESEKQTVTSLDLWRASSSNVALTALDDGIPGNGDDIGWTGTYHGSQGRFTFHENPGPNVVGPLSYSVAGWYNNANDDPLMCPPETTRGAWMDMMQALGWYVPQSEIVDIVNAKTPKPNPGEVGKNTQGQGPLRK
;
A
#
# COMPACT_ATOMS: atom_id res chain seq x y z
N MET A 1 25.01 47.99 -11.92
CA MET A 1 24.37 49.27 -11.56
C MET A 1 23.91 49.17 -10.12
N MET A 2 24.24 50.18 -9.30
CA MET A 2 23.88 50.26 -7.87
C MET A 2 22.37 50.47 -7.69
N ALA A 3 21.77 49.81 -6.70
CA ALA A 3 20.58 50.31 -6.03
C ALA A 3 20.65 49.96 -4.53
N LYS A 4 20.60 51.01 -3.71
CA LYS A 4 20.67 50.99 -2.24
C LYS A 4 19.27 50.78 -1.65
N GLY A 5 19.18 49.87 -0.68
CA GLY A 5 18.69 50.13 0.68
C GLY A 5 17.19 50.29 0.96
N ARG A 6 16.70 49.50 1.92
CA ARG A 6 15.90 50.03 3.04
C ARG A 6 15.93 49.10 4.26
N LYS A 7 16.28 49.70 5.41
CA LYS A 7 16.16 49.15 6.77
C LYS A 7 14.78 49.52 7.35
N GLY A 8 14.22 48.60 8.12
CA GLY A 8 13.12 48.76 9.08
C GLY A 8 12.71 47.35 9.50
N GLY A 9 12.49 46.97 10.74
CA GLY A 9 12.34 47.64 12.02
C GLY A 9 11.73 46.57 12.92
N THR A 10 12.31 46.34 14.09
CA THR A 10 11.94 45.34 15.09
C THR A 10 10.54 45.55 15.65
N SER A 11 9.78 44.47 15.86
CA SER A 11 8.79 44.40 16.94
C SER A 11 8.56 42.95 17.39
N ASP A 12 9.14 42.63 18.53
CA ASP A 12 8.76 41.52 19.39
C ASP A 12 7.27 41.60 19.75
N SER A 13 6.54 40.50 19.56
CA SER A 13 5.33 40.25 20.34
C SER A 13 5.09 38.75 20.50
N LYS A 14 5.21 38.31 21.74
CA LYS A 14 4.89 36.97 22.24
C LYS A 14 3.49 37.04 22.85
N PRO A 15 2.62 36.05 22.59
CA PRO A 15 1.66 35.62 23.60
C PRO A 15 1.66 34.08 23.70
N THR A 16 2.19 33.49 24.78
CA THR A 16 1.40 32.97 25.94
C THR A 16 0.32 31.97 25.56
N SER A 17 0.66 30.68 25.67
CA SER A 17 -0.29 29.57 25.83
C SER A 17 -1.01 29.64 27.18
N PRO A 18 -2.31 29.30 27.22
CA PRO A 18 -2.92 28.74 28.43
C PRO A 18 -3.12 27.24 28.26
N ASN A 19 -2.55 26.54 29.22
CA ASN A 19 -2.66 25.12 29.49
C ASN A 19 -3.99 24.91 30.24
N GLU A 20 -4.98 24.24 29.64
CA GLU A 20 -6.15 23.76 30.38
C GLU A 20 -6.28 22.24 30.22
N LYS A 21 -5.71 21.54 31.20
CA LYS A 21 -6.07 20.17 31.55
C LYS A 21 -7.47 20.20 32.17
N SER A 22 -8.44 19.56 31.52
CA SER A 22 -9.66 19.10 32.19
C SER A 22 -9.63 17.57 32.32
N PRO A 23 -9.95 17.01 33.50
CA PRO A 23 -9.79 15.59 33.81
C PRO A 23 -10.95 14.72 33.29
N MET A 24 -10.59 13.50 32.88
CA MET A 24 -11.53 12.39 32.64
C MET A 24 -12.19 11.93 33.96
N PRO A 25 -13.48 11.58 33.96
CA PRO A 25 -14.05 10.73 34.99
C PRO A 25 -13.86 9.24 34.63
N GLU A 26 -13.33 8.49 35.58
CA GLU A 26 -13.24 7.02 35.61
C GLU A 26 -14.62 6.36 35.86
N PRO A 27 -14.73 5.02 35.70
CA PRO A 27 -15.97 4.35 35.31
C PRO A 27 -16.79 3.82 36.50
N ASP A 28 -18.11 4.01 36.42
CA ASP A 28 -19.07 3.37 37.32
C ASP A 28 -19.55 2.01 36.75
N GLY A 29 -19.60 1.01 37.63
CA GLY A 29 -20.70 0.04 37.58
C GLY A 29 -20.36 -1.42 37.26
N LEU A 30 -19.68 -2.09 38.18
CA LEU A 30 -19.70 -3.56 38.32
C LEU A 30 -21.13 -4.07 38.61
N GLY A 31 -21.84 -4.51 37.57
CA GLY A 31 -23.13 -5.20 37.66
C GLY A 31 -22.97 -6.70 37.94
N LYS A 32 -23.19 -7.11 39.19
CA LYS A 32 -23.29 -8.52 39.62
C LYS A 32 -24.50 -9.21 38.96
N GLY A 33 -24.22 -10.17 38.06
CA GLY A 33 -25.21 -11.07 37.47
C GLY A 33 -25.29 -12.42 38.20
N LYS A 34 -26.52 -12.82 38.54
CA LYS A 34 -26.94 -13.94 39.39
C LYS A 34 -26.46 -15.33 38.95
N LYS A 35 -26.06 -16.14 39.93
CA LYS A 35 -25.99 -17.62 39.86
C LYS A 35 -27.40 -18.19 39.66
N GLY A 36 -27.64 -18.82 38.52
CA GLY A 36 -28.80 -19.69 38.28
C GLY A 36 -28.38 -21.16 38.37
N SER A 37 -28.93 -21.86 39.37
CA SER A 37 -28.82 -23.31 39.53
C SER A 37 -29.63 -24.04 38.46
N GLY A 38 -29.01 -24.95 37.72
CA GLY A 38 -29.66 -25.79 36.70
C GLY A 38 -29.19 -27.22 36.78
N THR A 39 -29.98 -28.03 37.48
CA THR A 39 -30.16 -29.48 37.52
C THR A 39 -29.40 -30.34 36.48
N LYS A 40 -28.58 -31.27 36.98
CA LYS A 40 -28.05 -32.43 36.25
C LYS A 40 -29.21 -33.32 35.75
N LYS A 41 -29.30 -33.57 34.44
CA LYS A 41 -29.91 -34.78 33.89
C LYS A 41 -28.87 -35.50 33.02
N GLY A 42 -28.63 -36.77 33.34
CA GLY A 42 -27.82 -37.66 32.55
C GLY A 42 -28.47 -37.91 31.18
N GLY A 43 -27.65 -37.86 30.15
CA GLY A 43 -27.99 -38.18 28.77
C GLY A 43 -26.78 -38.84 28.13
N GLU A 44 -27.04 -39.91 27.39
CA GLU A 44 -26.12 -40.92 26.88
C GLU A 44 -24.89 -40.38 26.13
N ALA A 45 -23.76 -41.06 26.33
CA ALA A 45 -22.53 -40.84 25.58
C ALA A 45 -22.71 -41.36 24.14
N GLY A 46 -23.29 -40.53 23.28
CA GLY A 46 -23.16 -40.67 21.83
C GLY A 46 -21.73 -40.29 21.42
N GLY A 47 -20.93 -41.27 21.02
CA GLY A 47 -19.59 -41.05 20.49
C GLY A 47 -19.65 -40.14 19.27
N LYS A 48 -19.34 -38.85 19.46
CA LYS A 48 -19.12 -37.92 18.34
C LYS A 48 -17.83 -38.35 17.66
N GLN A 49 -17.94 -38.87 16.44
CA GLN A 49 -16.79 -38.97 15.55
C GLN A 49 -16.10 -37.60 15.48
N PRO A 50 -14.76 -37.55 15.48
CA PRO A 50 -14.07 -36.29 15.25
C PRO A 50 -14.55 -35.71 13.90
N PRO A 51 -14.71 -34.38 13.81
CA PRO A 51 -15.17 -33.76 12.58
C PRO A 51 -14.22 -34.16 11.45
N VAL A 52 -14.81 -34.72 10.39
CA VAL A 52 -14.06 -35.06 9.18
C VAL A 52 -13.37 -33.79 8.70
N PRO A 53 -12.03 -33.77 8.54
CA PRO A 53 -11.35 -32.59 8.05
C PRO A 53 -11.92 -32.23 6.68
N PRO A 54 -12.13 -30.93 6.39
CA PRO A 54 -12.67 -30.52 5.10
C PRO A 54 -11.77 -31.04 3.99
N THR A 55 -12.40 -31.52 2.92
CA THR A 55 -11.68 -31.88 1.70
C THR A 55 -10.92 -30.66 1.17
N PRO A 56 -9.83 -30.83 0.39
CA PRO A 56 -9.10 -29.71 -0.21
C PRO A 56 -10.02 -28.74 -0.99
N GLU A 57 -11.06 -29.24 -1.63
CA GLU A 57 -12.07 -28.45 -2.33
C GLU A 57 -12.99 -27.67 -1.38
N GLN A 58 -13.39 -28.27 -0.25
CA GLN A 58 -14.12 -27.56 0.81
C GLN A 58 -13.25 -26.52 1.51
N PHE A 59 -11.95 -26.80 1.72
CA PHE A 59 -11.00 -25.84 2.24
C PHE A 59 -10.80 -24.68 1.27
N HIS A 60 -10.68 -24.97 -0.03
CA HIS A 60 -10.59 -23.98 -1.10
C HIS A 60 -11.83 -23.08 -1.17
N ASN A 61 -13.03 -23.66 -1.03
CA ASN A 61 -14.29 -22.90 -1.07
C ASN A 61 -14.63 -22.16 0.25
N GLN A 62 -14.05 -22.55 1.38
CA GLN A 62 -14.28 -21.90 2.69
C GLN A 62 -13.31 -20.75 2.99
N THR A 63 -12.16 -20.68 2.31
CA THR A 63 -11.09 -19.70 2.60
C THR A 63 -11.08 -18.51 1.63
N LEU A 64 -11.92 -18.52 0.59
CA LEU A 64 -11.92 -17.49 -0.43
C LEU A 64 -13.12 -16.55 -0.24
N ASP A 65 -12.82 -15.31 0.13
CA ASP A 65 -13.79 -14.20 0.08
C ASP A 65 -14.44 -14.17 -1.32
N SER A 66 -15.77 -14.28 -1.36
CA SER A 66 -16.55 -14.24 -2.60
C SER A 66 -16.41 -12.91 -3.34
N ASN A 67 -16.02 -11.85 -2.62
CA ASN A 67 -15.81 -10.51 -3.16
C ASN A 67 -14.39 -10.30 -3.70
N LEU A 68 -13.50 -11.29 -3.58
CA LEU A 68 -12.15 -11.17 -4.13
C LEU A 68 -12.20 -11.16 -5.66
N TYR A 69 -11.82 -10.03 -6.26
CA TYR A 69 -11.77 -9.87 -7.72
C TYR A 69 -10.92 -10.98 -8.37
N ARG A 70 -11.43 -11.67 -9.40
CA ARG A 70 -10.70 -12.79 -10.04
C ARG A 70 -10.25 -12.50 -11.46
N GLY A 71 -10.39 -11.27 -11.93
CA GLY A 71 -9.86 -10.87 -13.23
C GLY A 71 -8.34 -10.77 -13.22
N SER A 72 -7.77 -10.40 -14.37
CA SER A 72 -6.34 -10.18 -14.52
C SER A 72 -5.83 -9.14 -13.52
N ARG A 73 -4.69 -9.43 -12.90
CA ARG A 73 -4.00 -8.52 -11.98
C ARG A 73 -2.51 -8.62 -12.27
N ILE A 74 -1.80 -7.51 -12.12
CA ILE A 74 -0.35 -7.51 -12.01
C ILE A 74 0.05 -7.03 -10.63
N ILE A 75 1.21 -7.46 -10.18
CA ILE A 75 1.92 -6.84 -9.08
C ILE A 75 3.10 -6.13 -9.72
N VAL A 76 3.12 -4.80 -9.61
CA VAL A 76 4.23 -4.00 -10.10
C VAL A 76 5.25 -3.89 -8.96
N PRO A 77 6.48 -4.39 -9.15
CA PRO A 77 7.52 -4.23 -8.15
C PRO A 77 7.90 -2.76 -8.02
N VAL A 78 8.14 -2.33 -6.79
CA VAL A 78 8.74 -1.03 -6.46
C VAL A 78 10.03 -1.26 -5.67
N ASP A 79 10.97 -0.33 -5.76
CA ASP A 79 12.17 -0.36 -4.93
C ASP A 79 11.76 0.00 -3.49
N LEU A 80 12.21 -0.77 -2.50
CA LEU A 80 11.98 -0.50 -1.08
C LEU A 80 13.33 -0.36 -0.38
N GLN A 81 13.58 0.83 0.13
CA GLN A 81 14.77 1.18 0.87
C GLN A 81 14.44 1.26 2.36
N ILE A 82 15.35 0.74 3.18
CA ILE A 82 15.20 0.71 4.63
C ILE A 82 16.44 1.34 5.24
N TYR A 83 16.23 2.38 6.03
CA TYR A 83 17.25 3.05 6.81
C TYR A 83 16.95 2.87 8.31
N VAL A 84 17.97 2.50 9.10
CA VAL A 84 17.82 2.26 10.54
C VAL A 84 18.59 3.31 11.29
N VAL A 85 17.90 4.04 12.16
CA VAL A 85 18.46 5.05 13.04
C VAL A 85 18.64 4.45 14.43
N GLU A 86 19.90 4.28 14.85
CA GLU A 86 20.27 3.76 16.17
C GLU A 86 20.67 4.91 17.12
N GLY A 87 19.86 5.16 18.16
CA GLY A 87 20.13 6.17 19.19
C GLY A 87 20.29 7.61 18.68
N GLN A 88 20.70 8.53 19.57
CA GLN A 88 20.90 9.96 19.24
C GLN A 88 22.21 10.26 18.49
N SER A 89 22.95 9.25 18.02
CA SER A 89 24.16 9.46 17.22
C SER A 89 23.90 9.59 15.72
N SER A 90 22.64 9.77 15.30
CA SER A 90 22.30 9.84 13.88
C SER A 90 23.02 11.00 13.21
N THR A 91 23.84 10.70 12.21
CA THR A 91 24.33 11.67 11.24
C THR A 91 23.14 12.44 10.66
N ASP A 92 23.33 13.73 10.40
CA ASP A 92 22.32 14.57 9.76
C ASP A 92 21.80 13.89 8.49
N VAL A 93 20.48 13.75 8.37
CA VAL A 93 19.81 13.23 7.19
C VAL A 93 19.40 14.43 6.34
N TYR A 94 19.69 14.36 5.04
CA TYR A 94 19.46 15.45 4.09
C TYR A 94 18.23 15.18 3.25
N ASP A 95 17.36 16.17 3.14
CA ASP A 95 16.36 16.19 2.08
C ASP A 95 17.03 16.65 0.78
N LEU A 96 17.07 15.77 -0.23
CA LEU A 96 17.71 16.08 -1.51
C LEU A 96 16.84 16.99 -2.40
N THR A 97 15.55 17.24 -2.07
CA THR A 97 14.68 18.14 -2.86
C THR A 97 15.25 19.55 -2.89
N GLN A 98 15.92 19.95 -1.82
CA GLN A 98 16.48 21.30 -1.65
C GLN A 98 17.83 21.48 -2.36
N ILE A 99 18.40 20.44 -2.98
CA ILE A 99 19.75 20.51 -3.59
C ILE A 99 19.70 21.07 -5.02
N PHE A 100 18.53 21.10 -5.64
CA PHE A 100 18.37 21.67 -6.99
C PHE A 100 18.38 23.20 -7.01
N ASP A 101 18.28 23.85 -5.85
CA ASP A 101 18.54 25.27 -5.68
C ASP A 101 19.99 25.48 -5.22
N ASP A 102 20.76 26.24 -6.01
CA ASP A 102 22.16 26.56 -5.71
C ASP A 102 22.32 27.29 -4.36
N GLU A 103 21.33 28.09 -3.94
CA GLU A 103 21.35 28.81 -2.65
C GLU A 103 21.10 27.88 -1.46
N GLU A 104 20.18 26.92 -1.60
CA GLU A 104 19.90 25.93 -0.56
C GLU A 104 20.99 24.84 -0.49
N ARG A 105 21.60 24.46 -1.63
CA ARG A 105 22.75 23.55 -1.67
C ARG A 105 23.93 24.04 -0.82
N ASP A 106 24.17 25.36 -0.85
CA ASP A 106 25.31 26.01 -0.21
C ASP A 106 24.99 26.54 1.20
N ARG A 107 23.75 26.38 1.68
CA ARG A 107 23.30 26.85 2.99
C ARG A 107 24.01 26.11 4.15
N PRO A 108 24.44 26.81 5.22
CA PRO A 108 24.99 26.17 6.41
C PRO A 108 24.00 25.19 7.03
N ARG A 109 24.44 23.95 7.22
CA ARG A 109 23.60 22.78 7.58
C ARG A 109 23.32 22.66 9.08
N GLU A 110 23.44 23.76 9.83
CA GLU A 110 23.20 23.78 11.27
C GLU A 110 21.70 23.83 11.58
N GLY A 111 21.21 22.92 12.42
CA GLY A 111 19.82 22.91 12.89
C GLY A 111 18.84 22.07 12.05
N LEU A 112 19.35 21.17 11.21
CA LEU A 112 18.53 20.24 10.43
C LEU A 112 17.85 19.18 11.31
N GLN A 113 16.68 18.73 10.86
CA GLN A 113 15.83 17.81 11.61
C GLN A 113 16.40 16.39 11.54
N GLN A 114 16.93 15.91 12.67
CA GLN A 114 17.33 14.51 12.80
C GLN A 114 16.11 13.60 12.66
N LEU A 115 16.28 12.49 11.93
CA LEU A 115 15.29 11.42 11.92
C LEU A 115 15.18 10.81 13.32
N ALA A 116 13.97 10.45 13.71
CA ALA A 116 13.72 9.79 14.99
C ALA A 116 14.36 8.40 15.02
N GLU A 117 14.73 7.91 16.20
CA GLU A 117 15.18 6.53 16.36
C GLU A 117 14.13 5.53 15.85
N GLY A 118 14.58 4.52 15.11
CA GLY A 118 13.72 3.47 14.57
C GLY A 118 14.07 3.05 13.14
N VAL A 119 13.09 2.46 12.48
CA VAL A 119 13.18 1.95 11.12
C VAL A 119 12.39 2.87 10.20
N HIS A 120 13.07 3.41 9.20
CA HIS A 120 12.53 4.28 8.17
C HIS A 120 12.49 3.54 6.84
N LEU A 121 11.30 3.48 6.25
CA LEU A 121 11.06 2.92 4.93
C LEU A 121 10.83 4.09 3.97
N HIS A 122 11.41 3.98 2.78
CA HIS A 122 11.05 4.77 1.59
C HIS A 122 10.93 3.81 0.42
N TRP A 123 9.90 3.97 -0.40
CA TRP A 123 9.76 3.19 -1.61
C TRP A 123 9.55 4.08 -2.83
N SER A 124 9.99 3.59 -3.98
CA SER A 124 9.83 4.32 -5.22
C SER A 124 8.37 4.32 -5.66
N MET A 125 7.97 5.39 -6.33
CA MET A 125 6.78 5.37 -7.19
C MET A 125 6.96 4.31 -8.29
N PRO A 126 5.89 3.61 -8.72
CA PRO A 126 5.99 2.73 -9.88
C PRO A 126 6.31 3.51 -11.17
N ASP A 127 7.40 3.15 -11.86
CA ASP A 127 7.92 3.89 -13.02
C ASP A 127 6.88 4.15 -14.13
N GLY A 128 5.93 3.24 -14.32
CA GLY A 128 4.89 3.40 -15.34
C GLY A 128 3.94 4.56 -15.07
N LEU A 129 3.84 4.99 -13.81
CA LEU A 129 3.02 6.14 -13.38
C LEU A 129 3.78 7.47 -13.47
N MET A 130 5.08 7.44 -13.79
CA MET A 130 5.87 8.64 -14.15
C MET A 130 5.70 9.05 -15.62
N LYS A 131 4.84 8.37 -16.38
CA LYS A 131 4.60 8.69 -17.78
C LYS A 131 3.45 9.68 -17.89
N GLY A 132 3.79 10.94 -18.12
CA GLY A 132 2.81 11.99 -18.43
C GLY A 132 2.40 11.96 -19.90
N GLU A 133 1.17 12.37 -20.17
CA GLU A 133 0.68 12.71 -21.50
C GLU A 133 0.69 14.24 -21.66
N GLU A 134 1.15 14.70 -22.81
CA GLU A 134 1.15 16.12 -23.16
C GLU A 134 -0.28 16.57 -23.48
N LEU A 135 -0.74 17.65 -22.84
CA LEU A 135 -2.10 18.16 -22.94
C LEU A 135 -2.26 19.28 -23.98
N HIS A 136 -1.15 19.87 -24.44
CA HIS A 136 -1.16 20.98 -25.38
C HIS A 136 -0.84 20.51 -26.81
N ASP A 137 -1.31 21.28 -27.79
CA ASP A 137 -0.95 21.06 -29.19
C ASP A 137 0.55 21.43 -29.37
N PRO A 138 1.39 20.53 -29.91
CA PRO A 138 2.80 20.84 -30.14
C PRO A 138 3.03 22.05 -31.07
N ASP A 139 2.02 22.45 -31.85
CA ASP A 139 2.07 23.62 -32.73
C ASP A 139 1.63 24.93 -32.03
N GLU A 140 1.13 24.87 -30.79
CA GLU A 140 0.74 26.04 -30.00
C GLU A 140 1.87 26.50 -29.07
N ALA A 141 2.28 27.77 -29.21
CA ALA A 141 3.31 28.34 -28.34
C ALA A 141 2.74 28.60 -26.94
N LEU A 142 3.26 27.86 -25.96
CA LEU A 142 2.96 28.10 -24.55
C LEU A 142 3.58 29.42 -24.06
N ALA A 143 2.91 30.06 -23.10
CA ALA A 143 3.51 31.17 -22.37
C ALA A 143 4.69 30.65 -21.52
N GLU A 144 5.63 31.54 -21.16
CA GLU A 144 6.84 31.15 -20.40
C GLU A 144 6.53 30.65 -18.97
N ASP A 145 5.36 31.01 -18.42
CA ASP A 145 4.97 30.75 -17.01
C ASP A 145 3.76 29.79 -16.86
N VAL A 146 3.61 28.81 -17.76
CA VAL A 146 2.52 27.83 -17.68
C VAL A 146 2.86 26.75 -16.63
N GLU A 147 1.90 26.40 -15.78
CA GLU A 147 2.05 25.35 -14.76
C GLU A 147 2.22 23.97 -15.44
N LEU A 148 3.04 23.08 -14.85
CA LEU A 148 3.31 21.77 -15.43
C LEU A 148 2.05 20.91 -15.55
N SER A 149 1.09 21.08 -14.63
CA SER A 149 -0.22 20.43 -14.66
C SER A 149 -1.13 20.88 -15.81
N GLU A 150 -0.90 22.07 -16.38
CA GLU A 150 -1.58 22.51 -17.60
C GLU A 150 -0.92 21.92 -18.86
N MET A 151 0.37 21.57 -18.77
CA MET A 151 1.14 21.00 -19.88
C MET A 151 1.04 19.48 -19.96
N PHE A 152 0.94 18.81 -18.82
CA PHE A 152 1.01 17.37 -18.70
C PHE A 152 -0.04 16.81 -17.74
N SER A 153 -0.68 15.72 -18.14
CA SER A 153 -1.47 14.88 -17.23
C SER A 153 -0.71 13.61 -16.89
N PHE A 154 -0.71 13.22 -15.61
CA PHE A 154 -0.12 11.97 -15.15
C PHE A 154 -1.20 11.03 -14.61
N PRO A 155 -1.02 9.70 -14.72
CA PRO A 155 -1.86 8.74 -14.02
C PRO A 155 -1.91 9.00 -12.53
N HIS A 156 -3.02 8.64 -11.90
CA HIS A 156 -3.11 8.68 -10.44
C HIS A 156 -2.14 7.67 -9.81
N LEU A 157 -1.66 7.99 -8.61
CA LEU A 157 -0.79 7.15 -7.80
C LEU A 157 -1.60 6.37 -6.77
N PRO A 158 -1.13 5.19 -6.33
CA PRO A 158 -1.76 4.48 -5.23
C PRO A 158 -1.77 5.34 -3.96
N ASP A 159 -2.95 5.50 -3.37
CA ASP A 159 -3.20 6.35 -2.21
C ASP A 159 -3.44 5.55 -0.92
N ARG A 160 -3.34 4.21 -1.00
CA ARG A 160 -3.37 3.31 0.15
C ARG A 160 -2.20 2.35 0.13
N TRP A 161 -1.53 2.21 1.26
CA TRP A 161 -0.38 1.31 1.40
C TRP A 161 -0.52 0.42 2.61
N LEU A 162 -0.35 -0.90 2.42
CA LEU A 162 -0.27 -1.88 3.49
C LEU A 162 1.21 -2.12 3.75
N VAL A 163 1.67 -1.71 4.91
CA VAL A 163 3.01 -2.03 5.41
C VAL A 163 2.87 -3.19 6.38
N THR A 164 3.62 -4.27 6.15
CA THR A 164 3.70 -5.37 7.13
C THR A 164 5.13 -5.56 7.58
N ARG A 165 5.30 -5.77 8.89
CA ARG A 165 6.55 -6.21 9.50
C ARG A 165 6.38 -7.62 10.02
N GLN A 166 7.31 -8.49 9.67
CA GLN A 166 7.34 -9.89 10.11
C GLN A 166 8.67 -10.18 10.82
N TRP A 167 8.62 -11.00 11.87
CA TRP A 167 9.79 -11.45 12.61
C TRP A 167 9.52 -12.79 13.31
N LYS A 168 10.57 -13.33 13.94
CA LYS A 168 10.48 -14.56 14.74
C LYS A 168 10.54 -14.25 16.22
N LEU A 169 9.60 -14.80 16.99
CA LEU A 169 9.68 -14.80 18.44
C LEU A 169 10.79 -15.75 18.92
N PRO A 170 11.31 -15.59 20.15
CA PRO A 170 12.28 -16.54 20.73
C PRO A 170 11.80 -18.00 20.74
N SER A 171 10.48 -18.22 20.74
CA SER A 171 9.85 -19.55 20.61
C SER A 171 9.91 -20.15 19.20
N GLY A 172 10.38 -19.40 18.19
CA GLY A 172 10.39 -19.78 16.78
C GLY A 172 9.09 -19.50 16.02
N GLN A 173 8.04 -19.06 16.73
CA GLN A 173 6.77 -18.68 16.12
C GLN A 173 6.91 -17.41 15.27
N ASN A 174 6.16 -17.35 14.17
CA ASN A 174 6.04 -16.13 13.37
C ASN A 174 5.23 -15.09 14.14
N ALA A 175 5.73 -13.87 14.17
CA ALA A 175 4.96 -12.70 14.60
C ALA A 175 4.90 -11.70 13.45
N ALA A 176 3.80 -10.96 13.40
CA ALA A 176 3.59 -9.92 12.41
C ALA A 176 2.81 -8.75 13.02
N THR A 177 3.07 -7.57 12.49
CA THR A 177 2.23 -6.38 12.69
C THR A 177 2.06 -5.70 11.33
N ALA A 178 0.98 -4.96 11.17
CA ALA A 178 0.66 -4.35 9.90
C ALA A 178 -0.05 -3.00 10.11
N TRP A 179 0.13 -2.12 9.15
CA TRP A 179 -0.43 -0.78 9.14
C TRP A 179 -0.96 -0.43 7.76
N VAL A 180 -2.02 0.37 7.73
CA VAL A 180 -2.50 1.01 6.52
C VAL A 180 -2.13 2.49 6.57
N ILE A 181 -1.53 2.95 5.49
CA ILE A 181 -1.25 4.36 5.22
C ILE A 181 -2.33 4.87 4.29
N GLU A 182 -2.95 5.99 4.65
CA GLU A 182 -3.83 6.77 3.78
C GLU A 182 -3.05 8.01 3.35
N SER A 183 -2.47 7.96 2.14
CA SER A 183 -1.48 8.90 1.65
C SER A 183 -2.01 10.33 1.55
N GLU A 184 -3.28 10.48 1.20
CA GLU A 184 -3.97 11.76 1.07
C GLU A 184 -4.19 12.45 2.41
N LYS A 185 -4.23 11.69 3.50
CA LYS A 185 -4.34 12.22 4.87
C LYS A 185 -3.00 12.21 5.60
N GLN A 186 -1.97 11.59 5.01
CA GLN A 186 -0.70 11.28 5.65
C GLN A 186 -0.88 10.54 6.99
N THR A 187 -1.91 9.70 7.10
CA THR A 187 -2.22 8.97 8.34
C THR A 187 -1.77 7.53 8.28
N VAL A 188 -1.16 7.06 9.36
CA VAL A 188 -0.75 5.67 9.55
C VAL A 188 -1.61 5.04 10.65
N THR A 189 -2.36 3.98 10.31
CA THR A 189 -3.26 3.30 11.24
C THR A 189 -2.91 1.82 11.34
N SER A 190 -2.85 1.27 12.55
CA SER A 190 -2.69 -0.18 12.75
C SER A 190 -3.82 -0.95 12.06
N LEU A 191 -3.51 -2.06 11.39
CA LEU A 191 -4.45 -2.78 10.53
C LEU A 191 -5.70 -3.28 11.27
N ASP A 192 -5.58 -3.64 12.55
CA ASP A 192 -6.69 -4.08 13.40
C ASP A 192 -7.70 -2.95 13.72
N LEU A 193 -7.20 -1.72 13.76
CA LEU A 193 -8.00 -0.52 14.00
C LEU A 193 -8.49 0.15 12.71
N TRP A 194 -7.83 -0.13 11.59
CA TRP A 194 -8.14 0.54 10.33
C TRP A 194 -9.55 0.19 9.82
N ARG A 195 -10.21 1.20 9.25
CA ARG A 195 -11.49 1.07 8.58
C ARG A 195 -11.39 1.81 7.26
N ALA A 196 -11.88 1.18 6.19
CA ALA A 196 -11.89 1.78 4.86
C ALA A 196 -12.58 3.15 4.89
N SER A 197 -11.95 4.12 4.24
CA SER A 197 -12.45 5.48 4.13
C SER A 197 -12.29 5.96 2.70
N SER A 198 -13.30 6.68 2.20
CA SER A 198 -13.28 7.25 0.86
C SER A 198 -12.59 8.61 0.87
N SER A 199 -11.77 8.86 -0.16
CA SER A 199 -11.29 10.18 -0.53
C SER A 199 -11.49 10.43 -2.02
N ASN A 200 -11.57 11.70 -2.39
CA ASN A 200 -11.55 12.18 -3.78
C ASN A 200 -10.26 12.96 -4.09
N VAL A 201 -9.30 12.98 -3.17
CA VAL A 201 -7.97 13.57 -3.40
C VAL A 201 -7.16 12.56 -4.18
N ALA A 202 -6.83 12.90 -5.42
CA ALA A 202 -5.93 12.11 -6.25
C ALA A 202 -4.50 12.60 -6.03
N LEU A 203 -3.56 11.65 -6.09
CA LEU A 203 -2.12 11.93 -6.10
C LEU A 203 -1.62 11.67 -7.51
N THR A 204 -0.72 12.49 -8.03
CA THR A 204 -0.07 12.28 -9.33
C THR A 204 1.44 12.47 -9.20
N ALA A 205 2.19 12.20 -10.27
CA ALA A 205 3.63 12.47 -10.25
C ALA A 205 3.94 13.97 -9.99
N LEU A 206 3.05 14.89 -10.35
CA LEU A 206 3.23 16.33 -10.13
C LEU A 206 2.58 16.85 -8.83
N ASP A 207 1.47 16.24 -8.39
CA ASP A 207 0.65 16.72 -7.28
C ASP A 207 0.66 15.73 -6.11
N ASP A 208 1.15 16.18 -4.95
CA ASP A 208 1.17 15.40 -3.71
C ASP A 208 -0.17 15.45 -2.94
N GLY A 209 -1.19 16.11 -3.49
CA GLY A 209 -2.51 16.26 -2.89
C GLY A 209 -2.58 17.27 -1.75
N ILE A 210 -1.52 18.06 -1.51
CA ILE A 210 -1.57 19.20 -0.58
C ILE A 210 -1.85 20.48 -1.37
N PRO A 211 -2.99 21.15 -1.10
CA PRO A 211 -3.29 22.41 -1.76
C PRO A 211 -2.19 23.46 -1.55
N GLY A 212 -1.66 23.99 -2.65
CA GLY A 212 -0.66 25.06 -2.64
C GLY A 212 0.80 24.62 -2.52
N ASN A 213 1.09 23.32 -2.58
CA ASN A 213 2.48 22.81 -2.58
C ASN A 213 3.16 22.92 -3.96
N GLY A 214 2.40 23.24 -5.02
CA GLY A 214 2.89 23.41 -6.40
C GLY A 214 3.12 22.10 -7.14
N ASP A 215 3.39 22.20 -8.45
CA ASP A 215 3.69 21.06 -9.32
C ASP A 215 5.20 20.75 -9.29
N ASP A 216 5.61 19.67 -8.62
CA ASP A 216 7.02 19.26 -8.57
C ASP A 216 7.18 17.75 -8.55
N ILE A 217 7.73 17.16 -9.61
CA ILE A 217 8.02 15.72 -9.66
C ILE A 217 9.00 15.24 -8.58
N GLY A 218 9.81 16.16 -8.04
CA GLY A 218 10.81 15.92 -7.00
C GLY A 218 10.23 15.43 -5.68
N TRP A 219 8.96 15.72 -5.36
CA TRP A 219 8.36 15.36 -4.07
C TRP A 219 8.40 13.85 -3.81
N THR A 220 8.27 13.04 -4.88
CA THR A 220 8.28 11.57 -4.80
C THR A 220 9.66 10.99 -4.50
N GLY A 221 10.72 11.73 -4.85
CA GLY A 221 12.11 11.27 -4.85
C GLY A 221 12.81 11.32 -3.49
N THR A 222 12.22 11.97 -2.48
CA THR A 222 12.88 12.14 -1.19
C THR A 222 12.02 11.73 -0.01
N TYR A 223 12.70 11.40 1.09
CA TYR A 223 12.06 10.93 2.30
C TYR A 223 11.09 11.99 2.90
N HIS A 224 11.51 13.25 2.96
CA HIS A 224 10.69 14.31 3.57
C HIS A 224 9.60 14.80 2.61
N GLY A 225 9.90 14.95 1.31
CA GLY A 225 8.89 15.33 0.30
C GLY A 225 7.75 14.31 0.20
N SER A 226 8.06 13.03 0.35
CA SER A 226 7.08 11.94 0.29
C SER A 226 6.56 11.47 1.66
N GLN A 227 6.71 12.31 2.70
CA GLN A 227 6.31 11.96 4.06
C GLN A 227 4.84 11.53 4.13
N GLY A 228 4.58 10.33 4.66
CA GLY A 228 3.24 9.78 4.83
C GLY A 228 2.58 9.29 3.53
N ARG A 229 3.32 9.20 2.42
CA ARG A 229 2.84 8.68 1.12
C ARG A 229 3.68 7.51 0.62
N PHE A 230 4.97 7.78 0.42
CA PHE A 230 5.97 6.79 0.01
C PHE A 230 6.98 6.51 1.11
N THR A 231 6.61 6.81 2.36
CA THR A 231 7.46 6.60 3.52
C THR A 231 6.67 6.05 4.70
N PHE A 232 7.41 5.41 5.59
CA PHE A 232 6.87 4.90 6.84
C PHE A 232 7.97 4.88 7.90
N HIS A 233 7.64 5.33 9.11
CA HIS A 233 8.53 5.24 10.26
C HIS A 233 7.86 4.44 11.37
N GLU A 234 8.62 3.55 11.98
CA GLU A 234 8.21 2.90 13.21
C GLU A 234 9.41 2.62 14.12
N ASN A 235 9.14 2.45 15.41
CA ASN A 235 10.12 1.99 16.38
C ASN A 235 9.71 0.61 16.91
N PRO A 236 10.47 -0.47 16.61
CA PRO A 236 10.09 -1.82 17.00
C PRO A 236 9.96 -2.03 18.51
N GLY A 237 10.60 -1.16 19.28
CA GLY A 237 10.70 -1.28 20.72
C GLY A 237 11.63 -2.42 21.15
N PRO A 238 11.95 -2.48 22.45
CA PRO A 238 12.98 -3.38 22.97
C PRO A 238 12.63 -4.88 22.91
N ASN A 239 11.36 -5.22 22.68
CA ASN A 239 10.88 -6.61 22.70
C ASN A 239 10.84 -7.26 21.31
N VAL A 240 11.19 -6.51 20.26
CA VAL A 240 11.20 -7.00 18.88
C VAL A 240 12.66 -7.17 18.47
N VAL A 241 13.07 -8.43 18.32
CA VAL A 241 14.43 -8.79 17.94
C VAL A 241 14.42 -9.32 16.50
N GLY A 242 15.38 -8.84 15.71
CA GLY A 242 15.51 -9.22 14.30
C GLY A 242 15.94 -10.68 14.07
N PRO A 243 16.01 -11.11 12.80
CA PRO A 243 15.83 -10.29 11.61
C PRO A 243 14.37 -9.85 11.40
N LEU A 244 14.20 -8.63 10.90
CA LEU A 244 12.91 -8.05 10.53
C LEU A 244 12.76 -8.13 9.00
N SER A 245 11.56 -8.46 8.54
CA SER A 245 11.21 -8.43 7.12
C SER A 245 10.03 -7.49 6.93
N TYR A 246 10.14 -6.61 5.94
CA TYR A 246 9.08 -5.68 5.59
C TYR A 246 8.53 -6.00 4.21
N SER A 247 7.23 -5.79 4.04
CA SER A 247 6.59 -5.70 2.74
C SER A 247 5.71 -4.47 2.67
N VAL A 248 5.63 -3.89 1.49
CA VAL A 248 4.79 -2.74 1.18
C VAL A 248 3.96 -3.10 -0.04
N ALA A 249 2.65 -2.90 0.03
CA ALA A 249 1.74 -3.15 -1.07
C ALA A 249 0.76 -1.98 -1.22
N GLY A 250 0.73 -1.38 -2.40
CA GLY A 250 -0.13 -0.25 -2.73
C GLY A 250 -1.43 -0.69 -3.41
N TRP A 251 -2.50 0.07 -3.19
CA TRP A 251 -3.73 0.03 -3.99
C TRP A 251 -4.40 1.40 -4.02
N TYR A 252 -5.45 1.50 -4.82
CA TYR A 252 -6.25 2.71 -4.96
C TYR A 252 -7.53 2.58 -4.12
N ASN A 253 -7.83 3.60 -3.33
CA ASN A 253 -9.11 3.69 -2.62
C ASN A 253 -10.29 3.70 -3.60
N ASN A 254 -10.16 4.42 -4.71
CA ASN A 254 -11.15 4.46 -5.78
C ASN A 254 -10.63 3.69 -7.01
N ALA A 255 -11.38 2.68 -7.43
CA ALA A 255 -10.97 1.80 -8.52
C ALA A 255 -10.83 2.53 -9.87
N ASN A 256 -11.50 3.66 -10.07
CA ASN A 256 -11.36 4.44 -11.30
C ASN A 256 -10.01 5.17 -11.41
N ASP A 257 -9.26 5.24 -10.30
CA ASP A 257 -7.93 5.85 -10.27
C ASP A 257 -6.84 4.85 -10.66
N ASP A 258 -7.15 3.55 -10.70
CA ASP A 258 -6.22 2.52 -11.16
C ASP A 258 -6.19 2.52 -12.71
N PRO A 259 -5.05 2.85 -13.35
CA PRO A 259 -4.95 2.93 -14.80
C PRO A 259 -5.08 1.57 -15.50
N LEU A 260 -5.05 0.46 -14.76
CA LEU A 260 -5.30 -0.90 -15.26
C LEU A 260 -6.68 -1.45 -14.88
N MET A 261 -7.48 -0.70 -14.12
CA MET A 261 -8.86 -1.08 -13.85
C MET A 261 -9.67 -1.00 -15.14
N CYS A 262 -10.30 -2.12 -15.50
CA CYS A 262 -11.10 -2.22 -16.70
C CYS A 262 -12.32 -3.13 -16.45
N PRO A 263 -13.40 -2.98 -17.23
CA PRO A 263 -14.53 -3.90 -17.17
C PRO A 263 -14.13 -5.35 -17.44
N PRO A 264 -14.82 -6.36 -16.87
CA PRO A 264 -14.52 -7.78 -17.07
C PRO A 264 -14.55 -8.25 -18.53
N GLU A 265 -15.28 -7.55 -19.39
CA GLU A 265 -15.38 -7.81 -20.83
C GLU A 265 -14.20 -7.30 -21.65
N THR A 266 -13.28 -6.54 -21.03
CA THR A 266 -12.07 -6.05 -21.68
C THR A 266 -11.26 -7.22 -22.24
N THR A 267 -10.98 -7.18 -23.54
CA THR A 267 -10.20 -8.25 -24.17
C THR A 267 -8.77 -8.26 -23.62
N ARG A 268 -8.12 -9.43 -23.62
CA ARG A 268 -6.71 -9.54 -23.22
C ARG A 268 -5.81 -8.60 -24.03
N GLY A 269 -6.06 -8.43 -25.33
CA GLY A 269 -5.29 -7.52 -26.18
C GLY A 269 -5.39 -6.08 -25.71
N ALA A 270 -6.62 -5.58 -25.53
CA ALA A 270 -6.84 -4.22 -25.04
C ALA A 270 -6.20 -3.97 -23.66
N TRP A 271 -6.27 -4.94 -22.74
CA TRP A 271 -5.61 -4.80 -21.43
C TRP A 271 -4.07 -4.83 -21.52
N MET A 272 -3.52 -5.58 -22.47
CA MET A 272 -2.06 -5.54 -22.75
C MET A 272 -1.65 -4.19 -23.34
N ASP A 273 -2.48 -3.59 -24.20
CA ASP A 273 -2.24 -2.26 -24.76
C ASP A 273 -2.24 -1.20 -23.63
N MET A 274 -3.14 -1.31 -22.65
CA MET A 274 -3.15 -0.46 -21.45
C MET A 274 -1.85 -0.59 -20.64
N MET A 275 -1.37 -1.81 -20.39
CA MET A 275 -0.08 -2.01 -19.72
C MET A 275 1.08 -1.44 -20.55
N GLN A 276 1.06 -1.63 -21.87
CA GLN A 276 2.11 -1.14 -22.76
C GLN A 276 2.19 0.39 -22.77
N ALA A 277 1.05 1.09 -22.70
CA ALA A 277 1.01 2.55 -22.55
C ALA A 277 1.79 3.01 -21.30
N LEU A 278 1.61 2.30 -20.17
CA LEU A 278 2.38 2.49 -18.93
C LEU A 278 3.84 2.01 -19.04
N GLY A 279 4.26 1.41 -20.16
CA GLY A 279 5.58 0.80 -20.33
C GLY A 279 5.77 -0.53 -19.62
N TRP A 280 4.69 -1.13 -19.12
CA TRP A 280 4.72 -2.44 -18.51
C TRP A 280 4.46 -3.51 -19.55
N TYR A 281 5.17 -4.63 -19.42
CA TYR A 281 5.04 -5.76 -20.33
C TYR A 281 5.18 -7.06 -19.57
N VAL A 282 4.36 -8.04 -19.92
CA VAL A 282 4.49 -9.42 -19.44
C VAL A 282 4.86 -10.29 -20.63
N PRO A 283 6.02 -10.96 -20.63
CA PRO A 283 6.41 -11.87 -21.71
C PRO A 283 5.37 -12.98 -21.87
N GLN A 284 4.66 -12.97 -23.00
CA GLN A 284 3.53 -13.87 -23.21
C GLN A 284 3.93 -15.36 -23.21
N SER A 285 5.15 -15.65 -23.65
CA SER A 285 5.75 -16.99 -23.59
C SER A 285 5.85 -17.52 -22.15
N GLU A 286 6.17 -16.66 -21.18
CA GLU A 286 6.34 -17.04 -19.78
C GLU A 286 5.00 -17.34 -19.08
N ILE A 287 3.92 -16.66 -19.48
CA ILE A 287 2.57 -16.93 -18.94
C ILE A 287 2.10 -18.32 -19.34
N VAL A 288 2.29 -18.69 -20.61
CA VAL A 288 1.84 -19.99 -21.15
C VAL A 288 2.57 -21.14 -20.46
N ASP A 289 3.87 -21.00 -20.21
CA ASP A 289 4.67 -22.02 -19.55
C ASP A 289 4.29 -22.22 -18.08
N ILE A 290 4.01 -21.14 -17.34
CA ILE A 290 3.58 -21.21 -15.93
C ILE A 290 2.18 -21.83 -15.79
N VAL A 291 1.23 -21.47 -16.66
CA VAL A 291 -0.13 -22.02 -16.65
C VAL A 291 -0.12 -23.50 -17.06
N ASN A 292 0.66 -23.85 -18.07
CA ASN A 292 0.78 -25.24 -18.52
C ASN A 292 1.54 -26.11 -17.52
N ALA A 293 2.53 -25.58 -16.80
CA ALA A 293 3.24 -26.31 -15.74
C ALA A 293 2.34 -26.62 -14.53
N LYS A 294 1.30 -25.82 -14.28
CA LYS A 294 0.33 -26.01 -13.19
C LYS A 294 -0.90 -26.84 -13.57
N THR A 295 -1.07 -27.15 -14.86
CA THR A 295 -2.18 -28.01 -15.31
C THR A 295 -1.70 -29.46 -15.31
N PRO A 296 -2.25 -30.35 -14.47
CA PRO A 296 -1.86 -31.76 -14.50
C PRO A 296 -2.13 -32.32 -15.89
N LYS A 297 -1.12 -32.92 -16.53
CA LYS A 297 -1.33 -33.66 -17.78
C LYS A 297 -2.42 -34.72 -17.51
N PRO A 298 -3.49 -34.79 -18.33
CA PRO A 298 -4.48 -35.82 -18.17
C PRO A 298 -3.79 -37.19 -18.23
N ASN A 299 -4.05 -38.01 -17.21
CA ASN A 299 -3.50 -39.36 -17.12
C ASN A 299 -3.88 -40.13 -18.40
N PRO A 300 -2.91 -40.66 -19.18
CA PRO A 300 -3.24 -41.56 -20.27
C PRO A 300 -3.61 -42.93 -19.67
N GLY A 301 -4.86 -43.07 -19.23
CA GLY A 301 -5.34 -44.25 -18.53
C GLY A 301 -6.66 -44.77 -19.09
N GLU A 302 -6.57 -45.94 -19.72
CA GLU A 302 -7.63 -46.94 -19.95
C GLU A 302 -8.71 -46.65 -20.99
N VAL A 303 -8.40 -47.03 -22.24
CA VAL A 303 -9.40 -47.51 -23.20
C VAL A 303 -9.97 -48.83 -22.66
N GLY A 304 -10.98 -48.72 -21.82
CA GLY A 304 -11.76 -49.83 -21.30
C GLY A 304 -12.52 -50.54 -22.43
N LYS A 305 -12.10 -51.76 -22.75
CA LYS A 305 -12.88 -52.74 -23.50
C LYS A 305 -14.17 -53.06 -22.74
N ASN A 306 -15.33 -52.87 -23.36
CA ASN A 306 -16.59 -53.53 -22.98
C ASN A 306 -17.32 -53.93 -24.27
N THR A 307 -17.20 -55.20 -24.68
CA THR A 307 -18.10 -56.34 -24.41
C THR A 307 -19.32 -56.41 -25.33
N GLN A 308 -19.39 -57.55 -26.00
CA GLN A 308 -20.44 -58.04 -26.89
C GLN A 308 -21.82 -58.08 -26.23
N GLY A 309 -22.85 -57.89 -27.06
CA GLY A 309 -24.02 -58.77 -27.06
C GLY A 309 -25.34 -58.13 -26.66
N GLN A 310 -26.18 -57.81 -27.65
CA GLN A 310 -27.57 -58.26 -27.69
C GLN A 310 -28.13 -58.05 -29.12
N GLY A 311 -28.49 -59.16 -29.76
CA GLY A 311 -29.18 -59.19 -31.06
C GLY A 311 -30.68 -58.91 -30.92
N PRO A 312 -31.39 -58.68 -32.04
CA PRO A 312 -32.74 -58.13 -32.03
C PRO A 312 -33.82 -59.22 -31.87
N LEU A 313 -34.81 -58.96 -31.02
CA LEU A 313 -36.10 -59.66 -31.07
C LEU A 313 -37.00 -59.01 -32.12
N ARG A 314 -37.42 -59.81 -33.10
CA ARG A 314 -38.47 -59.49 -34.09
C ARG A 314 -39.86 -59.51 -33.44
N LYS A 315 -40.69 -58.55 -33.80
CA LYS A 315 -42.05 -58.78 -34.30
C LYS A 315 -42.26 -57.90 -35.53
#